data_AF-X1D058-F1
#
_entry.id   AF-X1D058-F1
#
_cell.length_a   1.000
_cell.length_b   1.000
_cell.length_c   1.000
_cell.angle_alpha   90.00
_cell.angle_beta   90.00
_cell.angle_gamma   90.00
#
_symmetry.space_group_name_H-M   'P 1'
#
loop_
_entity.id
_entity.type
_entity.pdbx_description
1 polymer ?
#
loop_
_entity_poly.entity_id
_entity_poly.type
_entity_poly.pdbx_seq_one_letter_code
_entity_poly.pdbx_strand_id
1 'polypeptide(L)'
;AGGECIVSVGGTVLYSKRGFDGVVHIAPFTCLPEIVASGILSKVKKDLGIPILTLVLDEHTAQAGLITRLEAFVDLLERRRRLL
;
A
#
# COMPACT_ATOMS: atom_id res chain seq x y z
N ALA A 1 -2.87 -21.14 -7.79
CA ALA A 1 -2.96 -19.68 -7.93
C ALA A 1 -3.37 -19.11 -6.57
N GLY A 2 -2.61 -18.17 -6.01
CA GLY A 2 -2.73 -17.74 -4.61
C GLY A 2 -1.41 -17.27 -3.95
N GLY A 3 -0.29 -17.32 -4.69
CA GLY A 3 1.02 -16.87 -4.22
C GLY A 3 1.25 -15.36 -4.29
N GLU A 4 0.42 -14.60 -5.02
CA GLU A 4 0.62 -13.15 -5.19
C GLU A 4 0.48 -12.37 -3.86
N CYS A 5 -0.39 -12.84 -2.95
CA CYS A 5 -0.52 -12.27 -1.60
C CYS A 5 0.78 -12.33 -0.81
N ILE A 6 1.57 -13.41 -0.94
CA ILE A 6 2.81 -13.58 -0.17
C ILE A 6 3.89 -12.62 -0.66
N VAL A 7 3.89 -12.31 -1.96
CA VAL A 7 4.84 -11.36 -2.56
C VAL A 7 4.49 -9.94 -2.10
N SER A 8 3.22 -9.57 -2.12
CA SER A 8 2.74 -8.26 -1.69
C SER A 8 2.99 -8.01 -0.19
N VAL A 9 2.56 -8.96 0.67
CA VAL A 9 2.75 -8.86 2.12
C VAL A 9 4.22 -8.99 2.51
N GLY A 10 4.91 -10.02 2.01
CA GLY A 10 6.32 -10.26 2.30
C GLY A 10 7.22 -9.12 1.84
N GLY A 11 6.95 -8.57 0.65
CA GLY A 11 7.61 -7.37 0.13
C GLY A 11 7.43 -6.19 1.09
N THR A 12 6.20 -5.92 1.53
CA THR A 12 5.91 -4.80 2.45
C THR A 12 6.64 -4.95 3.79
N VAL A 13 6.67 -6.16 4.36
CA VAL A 13 7.44 -6.44 5.59
C VAL A 13 8.93 -6.20 5.37
N LEU A 14 9.48 -6.62 4.22
CA LEU A 14 10.87 -6.40 3.88
C LEU A 14 11.21 -4.92 3.67
N TYR A 15 10.34 -4.16 3.00
CA TYR A 15 10.50 -2.73 2.79
C TYR A 15 10.49 -1.96 4.11
N SER A 16 9.60 -2.33 5.03
CA SER A 16 9.62 -1.76 6.38
C SER A 16 10.94 -2.00 7.11
N LYS A 17 11.48 -3.22 7.06
CA LYS A 17 12.78 -3.53 7.68
C LYS A 17 13.96 -2.83 7.01
N ARG A 18 13.82 -2.43 5.75
CA ARG A 18 14.84 -1.70 4.99
C ARG A 18 14.75 -0.17 5.16
N GLY A 19 13.83 0.33 5.99
CA GLY A 19 13.70 1.76 6.28
C GLY A 19 12.98 2.56 5.19
N PHE A 20 12.10 1.92 4.42
CA PHE A 20 11.27 2.63 3.44
C PHE A 20 10.22 3.50 4.16
N ASP A 21 9.96 4.70 3.62
CA ASP A 21 9.02 5.66 4.21
C ASP A 21 7.55 5.21 4.09
N GLY A 22 7.22 4.39 3.08
CA GLY A 22 5.87 3.88 2.86
C GLY A 22 5.81 2.90 1.69
N VAL A 23 4.65 2.26 1.51
CA VAL A 23 4.38 1.30 0.41
C VAL A 23 3.09 1.69 -0.33
N VAL A 24 3.14 1.66 -1.65
CA VAL A 24 1.94 1.74 -2.50
C VAL A 24 1.61 0.35 -3.00
N HIS A 25 0.44 -0.14 -2.62
CA HIS A 25 -0.08 -1.45 -3.01
C HIS A 25 -1.10 -1.26 -4.13
N ILE A 26 -0.82 -1.82 -5.31
CA ILE A 26 -1.67 -1.68 -6.50
C ILE A 26 -2.36 -3.03 -6.76
N ALA A 27 -3.68 -3.04 -6.83
CA ALA A 27 -4.46 -4.25 -7.06
C ALA A 27 -5.52 -4.01 -8.16
N PRO A 28 -5.71 -4.94 -9.11
CA PRO A 28 -6.82 -4.85 -10.06
C PRO A 28 -8.17 -5.10 -9.35
N PHE A 29 -9.20 -4.38 -9.78
CA PHE A 29 -10.57 -4.59 -9.32
C PHE A 29 -10.97 -6.04 -9.64
N THR A 30 -11.60 -6.74 -8.69
CA THR A 30 -12.02 -8.16 -8.72
C THR A 30 -10.98 -9.25 -8.39
N CYS A 31 -9.73 -8.94 -8.04
CA CYS A 31 -8.79 -9.97 -7.57
C CYS A 31 -9.03 -10.33 -6.08
N LEU A 32 -9.78 -11.41 -5.81
CA LEU A 32 -10.01 -11.97 -4.46
C LEU A 32 -8.74 -12.18 -3.61
N PRO A 33 -7.61 -12.67 -4.16
CA PRO A 33 -6.34 -12.73 -3.44
C PRO A 33 -5.91 -11.38 -2.84
N GLU A 34 -6.16 -10.27 -3.52
CA GLU A 34 -5.73 -8.94 -3.06
C GLU A 34 -6.61 -8.34 -1.96
N ILE A 35 -7.85 -8.82 -1.82
CA ILE A 35 -8.71 -8.49 -0.67
C ILE A 35 -8.11 -9.10 0.60
N VAL A 36 -7.67 -10.36 0.53
CA VAL A 36 -6.99 -11.04 1.63
C VAL A 36 -5.66 -10.34 1.96
N ALA A 37 -4.88 -9.99 0.93
CA ALA A 37 -3.63 -9.25 1.10
C ALA A 37 -3.89 -7.89 1.79
N SER A 38 -4.90 -7.12 1.38
CA SER A 38 -5.25 -5.83 2.01
C SER A 38 -5.62 -5.97 3.50
N GLY A 39 -6.31 -7.05 3.89
CA GLY A 39 -6.59 -7.36 5.29
C GLY A 39 -5.30 -7.60 6.10
N ILE A 40 -4.36 -8.37 5.53
CA ILE A 40 -3.06 -8.64 6.16
C ILE A 40 -2.19 -7.38 6.20
N LEU A 41 -2.14 -6.61 5.11
CA LEU A 41 -1.41 -5.35 5.03
C LEU A 41 -1.92 -4.34 6.07
N SER A 42 -3.21 -4.33 6.38
CA SER A 42 -3.76 -3.50 7.45
C SER A 42 -3.18 -3.87 8.83
N LYS A 43 -2.91 -5.16 9.06
CA LYS A 43 -2.22 -5.63 10.27
C LYS A 43 -0.72 -5.29 10.22
N VAL A 44 -0.04 -5.53 9.10
CA VAL A 44 1.37 -5.17 8.89
C VAL A 44 1.62 -3.67 9.11
N LYS A 45 0.73 -2.81 8.60
CA LYS A 45 0.77 -1.36 8.83
C LYS A 45 0.75 -1.00 10.32
N LYS A 46 -0.07 -1.70 11.11
CA LYS A 46 -0.16 -1.49 12.56
C LYS A 46 1.07 -2.03 13.29
N ASP A 47 1.49 -3.25 12.95
CA ASP A 47 2.55 -3.96 13.64
C ASP A 47 3.94 -3.39 13.35
N LEU A 48 4.19 -2.94 12.12
CA LEU A 48 5.48 -2.42 11.67
C LEU A 48 5.52 -0.89 11.55
N GLY A 49 4.39 -0.22 11.72
CA GLY A 49 4.29 1.24 11.62
C GLY A 49 4.50 1.83 10.22
N ILE A 50 4.74 1.02 9.18
CA ILE A 50 4.93 1.51 7.81
C ILE A 50 3.58 1.96 7.19
N PRO A 51 3.48 3.19 6.64
CA PRO A 51 2.30 3.64 5.89
C PRO A 51 2.10 2.83 4.62
N ILE A 52 0.85 2.45 4.35
CA ILE A 52 0.48 1.71 3.14
C ILE A 52 -0.71 2.40 2.49
N LEU A 53 -0.60 2.69 1.19
CA LEU A 53 -1.67 3.20 0.32
C LEU A 53 -2.11 2.08 -0.63
N THR A 54 -3.37 1.65 -0.54
CA THR A 54 -3.93 0.67 -1.49
C THR A 54 -4.68 1.39 -2.60
N LEU A 55 -4.31 1.13 -3.86
CA LEU A 55 -4.94 1.66 -5.06
C LEU A 55 -5.56 0.50 -5.82
N VAL A 56 -6.89 0.52 -5.92
CA VAL A 56 -7.64 -0.48 -6.70
C VAL A 56 -7.88 0.10 -8.09
N LEU A 57 -7.38 -0.59 -9.11
CA LEU A 57 -7.49 -0.18 -10.51
C LEU A 57 -8.62 -0.94 -11.21
N ASP A 58 -9.65 -0.22 -11.62
CA ASP A 58 -10.71 -0.63 -12.54
C ASP A 58 -10.69 0.20 -13.84
N GLU A 59 -11.35 -0.28 -14.90
CA GLU A 59 -11.50 0.44 -16.18
C GLU A 59 -12.17 1.82 -16.02
N HIS A 60 -12.99 2.00 -14.98
CA HIS A 60 -13.60 3.29 -14.63
C HIS A 60 -12.80 4.13 -13.62
N THR A 61 -11.54 3.78 -13.32
CA THR A 61 -10.74 4.53 -12.34
C THR A 61 -10.49 5.96 -12.82
N ALA A 62 -11.10 6.92 -12.13
CA ALA A 62 -10.85 8.34 -12.38
C ALA A 62 -9.37 8.66 -12.10
N GLN A 63 -8.57 8.85 -13.16
CA GLN A 63 -7.13 9.14 -13.07
C GLN A 63 -6.83 10.33 -12.16
N ALA A 64 -7.70 11.36 -12.16
CA ALA A 64 -7.56 12.51 -11.27
C ALA A 64 -7.65 12.13 -9.79
N GLY A 65 -8.57 11.24 -9.41
CA GLY A 65 -8.70 10.76 -8.04
C GLY A 65 -7.52 9.89 -7.58
N LEU A 66 -6.83 9.22 -8.51
CA LEU A 66 -5.62 8.46 -8.25
C LEU A 66 -4.44 9.38 -7.93
N ILE A 67 -4.24 10.41 -8.78
CA ILE A 67 -3.15 11.39 -8.64
C ILE A 67 -3.26 12.11 -7.30
N THR A 68 -4.43 12.66 -6.97
CA THR A 68 -4.63 13.39 -5.71
C THR A 68 -4.39 12.52 -4.48
N ARG A 69 -4.76 11.23 -4.52
CA ARG A 69 -4.48 10.30 -3.41
C ARG A 69 -2.99 10.01 -3.26
N LEU A 70 -2.28 9.89 -4.39
CA LEU A 70 -0.84 9.67 -4.38
C LEU A 70 -0.10 10.90 -3.85
N GLU A 71 -0.47 12.10 -4.31
CA GLU A 71 0.06 13.38 -3.81
C GLU A 71 -0.15 13.51 -2.29
N ALA A 72 -1.38 13.30 -1.83
CA ALA A 72 -1.70 13.36 -0.40
C ALA A 72 -0.94 12.30 0.43
N PHE A 73 -0.66 11.13 -0.16
CA PHE A 73 0.14 10.11 0.51
C PHE A 73 1.60 10.53 0.64
N VAL A 74 2.20 11.07 -0.43
CA VAL A 74 3.57 11.60 -0.39
C VAL A 74 3.69 12.73 0.63
N ASP A 75 2.75 13.69 0.64
CA ASP A 75 2.71 14.78 1.63
C ASP A 75 2.68 14.24 3.08
N LEU A 76 1.93 13.17 3.33
CA LEU A 76 1.88 12.53 4.64
C LEU A 76 3.21 11.88 5.02
N LEU A 77 3.92 11.26 4.07
CA LEU A 77 5.25 10.68 4.29
C LEU A 77 6.28 11.76 4.62
N GLU A 78 6.30 12.85 3.85
CA GLU A 78 7.23 13.97 4.07
C GLU A 78 7.02 14.61 5.44
N ARG A 79 5.76 14.83 5.85
CA ARG A 79 5.42 15.35 7.17
C ARG A 79 5.91 14.43 8.28
N ARG A 80 5.69 13.12 8.15
CA ARG A 80 6.17 12.14 9.12
C ARG A 80 7.69 12.18 9.24
N ARG A 81 8.39 12.23 8.11
CA ARG A 81 9.86 12.30 8.08
C ARG A 81 10.42 13.57 8.73
N ARG A 82 9.71 14.69 8.63
CA ARG A 82 10.12 15.95 9.28
C ARG A 82 9.89 15.94 10.80
N LEU A 83 8.97 15.11 11.30
CA LEU A 83 8.65 14.98 12.72
C LEU A 83 9.51 13.93 13.45
N LEU A 84 10.32 13.16 12.71
CA LEU A 84 11.31 12.20 13.21
C LEU A 84 12.69 12.86 13.27
#